data_AF-G0EQA2-F1
#
_entry.id   AF-G0EQA2-F1
#
_cell.length_a   1.000
_cell.length_b   1.000
_cell.length_c   1.000
_cell.angle_alpha   90.00
_cell.angle_beta   90.00
_cell.angle_gamma   90.00
#
_symmetry.space_group_name_H-M   'P 1'
#
loop_
_entity.id
_entity.type
_entity.pdbx_description
1 polymer ?
#
loop_
_entity_poly.entity_id
_entity_poly.type
_entity_poly.pdbx_seq_one_letter_code
_entity_poly.pdbx_strand_id
1 'polypeptide(L)'
;MNKNNVYRNAKIEGRSFFGIIKNSSYFLSNLAIYEDGIVSAWEKFDIYQFEKALERKWVVSFIEDNEKLDIHGIGNFKILESQWLHKDDYYEYIKSILKEMNPEMQNIYKTTKREIEKLEKLKVSFMANPIDFKMKGQFGYDLSDGKSYFIFRKSDNYSSSKEIFLTCYAIYDDETISIYNDDNIYSFDDIKNMFEKNELLLYPKEDDTIIIENLAKLKLKPTIKYTNKKEKLKEIEENIKEISGKENAFDYAIKCYHNYLVYPSDYNRELLKEAYEKVPKHERMFLGNMDDKDSDFRRIIYTPNIKREV
;
A
#
# COMPACT_ATOMS: atom_id res chain seq x y z
N MET A 1 5.04 -30.57 -31.27
CA MET A 1 6.19 -30.90 -30.40
C MET A 1 5.92 -30.32 -29.03
N ASN A 2 5.68 -31.17 -28.02
CA ASN A 2 5.70 -30.73 -26.62
C ASN A 2 7.13 -30.31 -26.31
N LYS A 3 7.32 -29.01 -26.04
CA LYS A 3 8.62 -28.46 -25.64
C LYS A 3 8.79 -28.71 -24.14
N ASN A 4 9.98 -29.17 -23.74
CA ASN A 4 10.39 -29.21 -22.34
C ASN A 4 10.62 -27.76 -21.88
N ASN A 5 9.58 -27.13 -21.34
CA ASN A 5 9.64 -25.77 -20.85
C ASN A 5 10.11 -25.78 -19.40
N VAL A 6 11.07 -24.92 -19.07
CA VAL A 6 11.56 -24.67 -17.71
C VAL A 6 11.59 -23.17 -17.46
N TYR A 7 11.55 -22.75 -16.20
CA TYR A 7 11.68 -21.35 -15.80
C TYR A 7 12.56 -21.25 -14.54
N ARG A 8 13.06 -20.03 -14.25
CA ARG A 8 13.79 -19.70 -13.02
C ARG A 8 13.18 -18.46 -12.38
N ASN A 9 13.31 -18.34 -11.07
CA ASN A 9 13.01 -17.11 -10.34
C ASN A 9 14.32 -16.42 -9.92
N ALA A 10 14.31 -15.10 -9.82
CA ALA A 10 15.43 -14.31 -9.31
C ALA A 10 14.85 -13.16 -8.45
N LYS A 11 15.50 -12.89 -7.31
CA LYS A 11 15.26 -11.66 -6.52
C LYS A 11 16.10 -10.55 -7.13
N ILE A 12 15.50 -9.39 -7.32
CA ILE A 12 16.14 -8.18 -7.85
C ILE A 12 15.87 -7.10 -6.82
N GLU A 13 16.92 -6.50 -6.27
CA GLU A 13 16.76 -5.45 -5.27
C GLU A 13 16.27 -4.15 -5.92
N GLY A 14 15.62 -3.33 -5.12
CA GLY A 14 15.09 -2.06 -5.55
C GLY A 14 14.94 -1.10 -4.39
N ARG A 15 14.56 0.13 -4.72
CA ARG A 15 14.24 1.16 -3.75
C ARG A 15 12.83 1.68 -4.01
N SER A 16 12.14 1.94 -2.90
CA SER A 16 10.86 2.60 -2.94
C SER A 16 11.03 4.12 -3.11
N PHE A 17 10.04 4.76 -3.69
CA PHE A 17 9.96 6.22 -3.81
C PHE A 17 8.50 6.65 -3.89
N PHE A 18 8.20 7.85 -3.40
CA PHE A 18 6.84 8.39 -3.51
C PHE A 18 6.57 8.97 -4.89
N GLY A 19 5.39 8.66 -5.41
CA GLY A 19 4.85 9.24 -6.64
C GLY A 19 3.33 9.31 -6.58
N ILE A 20 2.73 9.89 -7.61
CA ILE A 20 1.28 10.02 -7.71
C ILE A 20 0.78 9.30 -8.94
N ILE A 21 -0.11 8.33 -8.75
CA ILE A 21 -0.85 7.72 -9.85
C ILE A 21 -2.09 8.57 -10.13
N LYS A 22 -2.26 8.96 -11.40
CA LYS A 22 -3.46 9.65 -11.86
C LYS A 22 -4.36 8.66 -12.58
N ASN A 23 -5.42 8.25 -11.89
CA ASN A 23 -6.45 7.35 -12.42
C ASN A 23 -7.85 7.84 -12.03
N SER A 24 -8.43 8.73 -12.83
CA SER A 24 -9.65 9.52 -12.52
C SER A 24 -9.50 10.50 -11.33
N SER A 25 -8.77 10.10 -10.28
CA SER A 25 -8.32 10.92 -9.14
C SER A 25 -6.79 10.82 -9.01
N TYR A 26 -6.21 11.50 -8.03
CA TYR A 26 -4.79 11.41 -7.69
C TYR A 26 -4.58 10.54 -6.45
N PHE A 27 -3.72 9.54 -6.57
CA PHE A 27 -3.40 8.59 -5.49
C PHE A 27 -1.93 8.71 -5.13
N LEU A 28 -1.63 9.11 -3.89
CA LEU A 28 -0.28 8.96 -3.37
C LEU A 28 0.06 7.47 -3.33
N SER A 29 1.18 7.10 -3.94
CA SER A 29 1.59 5.70 -4.05
C SER A 29 3.06 5.56 -3.68
N ASN A 30 3.36 4.48 -2.96
CA ASN A 30 4.71 4.02 -2.70
C ASN A 30 5.14 3.16 -3.91
N LEU A 31 5.85 3.80 -4.84
CA LEU A 31 6.33 3.18 -6.09
C LEU A 31 7.68 2.51 -5.83
N ALA A 32 8.15 1.69 -6.77
CA ALA A 32 9.48 1.09 -6.67
C ALA A 32 10.22 1.09 -8.00
N ILE A 33 11.55 1.20 -7.92
CA ILE A 33 12.46 0.97 -9.04
C ILE A 33 13.49 -0.09 -8.63
N TYR A 34 13.81 -0.99 -9.54
CA TYR A 34 14.73 -2.10 -9.32
C TYR A 34 16.09 -1.83 -9.99
N GLU A 35 17.15 -2.51 -9.55
CA GLU A 35 18.51 -2.36 -10.09
C GLU A 35 18.62 -2.66 -11.60
N ASP A 36 17.67 -3.45 -12.14
CA ASP A 36 17.55 -3.75 -13.57
C ASP A 36 16.74 -2.70 -14.35
N GLY A 37 16.30 -1.62 -13.70
CA GLY A 37 15.52 -0.53 -14.29
C GLY A 37 14.05 -0.86 -14.55
N ILE A 38 13.50 -1.95 -13.98
CA ILE A 38 12.05 -2.10 -13.88
C ILE A 38 11.50 -1.09 -12.88
N VAL A 39 10.35 -0.50 -13.21
CA VAL A 39 9.59 0.40 -12.35
C VAL A 39 8.21 -0.19 -12.08
N SER A 40 7.85 -0.26 -10.81
CA SER A 40 6.51 -0.56 -10.34
C SER A 40 5.73 0.74 -10.13
N ALA A 41 4.70 0.96 -10.96
CA ALA A 41 3.77 2.08 -10.82
C ALA A 41 2.33 1.63 -11.07
N TRP A 42 1.88 0.68 -10.23
CA TRP A 42 0.68 -0.18 -10.37
C TRP A 42 0.74 -1.13 -11.57
N GLU A 43 1.28 -0.67 -12.69
CA GLU A 43 1.71 -1.49 -13.82
C GLU A 43 3.24 -1.68 -13.78
N LYS A 44 3.73 -2.74 -14.43
CA LYS A 44 5.16 -2.92 -14.69
C LYS A 44 5.57 -2.05 -15.89
N PHE A 45 6.57 -1.20 -15.67
CA PHE A 45 7.28 -0.48 -16.72
C PHE A 45 8.75 -0.90 -16.71
N ASP A 46 9.44 -0.82 -17.84
CA ASP A 46 10.87 -0.51 -17.80
C ASP A 46 11.09 1.01 -17.70
N ILE A 47 12.30 1.45 -17.38
CA ILE A 47 12.62 2.87 -17.17
C ILE A 47 12.28 3.74 -18.39
N TYR A 48 12.39 3.21 -19.61
CA TYR A 48 12.05 3.95 -20.84
C TYR A 48 10.54 4.07 -21.05
N GLN A 49 9.79 3.02 -20.71
CA GLN A 49 8.34 3.06 -20.71
C GLN A 49 7.78 3.95 -19.59
N PHE A 50 8.50 4.07 -18.47
CA PHE A 50 8.12 4.96 -17.37
C PHE A 50 8.14 6.44 -17.78
N GLU A 51 9.10 6.86 -18.62
CA GLU A 51 9.10 8.20 -19.23
C GLU A 51 7.79 8.45 -20.01
N LYS A 52 7.33 7.45 -20.77
CA LYS A 52 6.04 7.52 -21.48
C LYS A 52 4.83 7.51 -20.55
N ALA A 53 4.94 6.85 -19.39
CA ALA A 53 3.93 6.89 -18.35
C ALA A 53 3.79 8.30 -17.74
N LEU A 54 4.88 9.06 -17.62
CA LEU A 54 4.86 10.47 -17.22
C LEU A 54 4.25 11.36 -18.31
N GLU A 55 4.68 11.19 -19.57
CA GLU A 55 4.14 11.96 -20.71
C GLU A 55 2.61 11.83 -20.84
N ARG A 56 2.09 10.60 -20.69
CA ARG A 56 0.64 10.33 -20.75
C ARG A 56 -0.11 10.67 -19.45
N LYS A 57 0.60 11.19 -18.44
CA LYS A 57 0.06 11.52 -17.10
C LYS A 57 -0.57 10.33 -16.39
N TRP A 58 -0.03 9.12 -16.57
CA TRP A 58 -0.36 7.97 -15.72
C TRP A 58 0.28 8.13 -14.34
N VAL A 59 1.56 8.51 -14.34
CA VAL A 59 2.27 8.98 -13.14
C VAL A 59 2.44 10.49 -13.28
N VAL A 60 2.27 11.23 -12.19
CA VAL A 60 2.56 12.66 -12.13
C VAL A 60 3.44 12.95 -10.91
N SER A 61 4.27 13.98 -11.02
CA SER A 61 5.17 14.42 -9.94
C SER A 61 4.62 15.57 -9.11
N PHE A 62 3.49 16.14 -9.52
CA PHE A 62 2.82 17.22 -8.81
C PHE A 62 1.31 17.23 -9.07
N ILE A 63 0.61 17.96 -8.20
CA ILE A 63 -0.82 18.22 -8.28
C ILE A 63 -1.01 19.70 -7.99
N GLU A 64 -1.92 20.35 -8.72
CA GLU A 64 -2.30 21.73 -8.47
C GLU A 64 -3.03 21.90 -7.13
N ASP A 65 -2.93 23.09 -6.56
CA ASP A 65 -3.69 23.43 -5.36
C ASP A 65 -5.20 23.32 -5.62
N ASN A 66 -5.95 23.04 -4.56
CA ASN A 66 -7.39 22.77 -4.54
C ASN A 66 -7.85 21.42 -5.11
N GLU A 67 -6.97 20.64 -5.70
CA GLU A 67 -7.24 19.25 -6.09
C GLU A 67 -7.31 18.32 -4.87
N LYS A 68 -7.80 17.10 -5.11
CA LYS A 68 -7.89 16.05 -4.10
C LYS A 68 -6.78 15.01 -4.27
N LEU A 69 -6.16 14.66 -3.16
CA LEU A 69 -5.19 13.58 -3.03
C LEU A 69 -5.81 12.46 -2.18
N ASP A 70 -5.88 11.26 -2.73
CA ASP A 70 -6.20 10.03 -1.98
C ASP A 70 -4.90 9.49 -1.36
N ILE A 71 -4.95 9.27 -0.05
CA ILE A 71 -3.92 8.54 0.68
C ILE A 71 -4.57 7.24 1.14
N HIS A 72 -4.25 6.16 0.41
CA HIS A 72 -4.92 4.88 0.58
C HIS A 72 -4.82 4.37 2.02
N GLY A 73 -5.93 3.83 2.53
CA GLY A 73 -6.04 3.37 3.92
C GLY A 73 -6.19 4.49 4.97
N ILE A 74 -6.13 5.78 4.58
CA ILE A 74 -6.33 6.92 5.49
C ILE A 74 -7.55 7.74 5.09
N GLY A 75 -7.54 8.33 3.88
CA GLY A 75 -8.60 9.24 3.47
C GLY A 75 -8.29 10.08 2.23
N ASN A 76 -9.26 10.92 1.87
CA ASN A 76 -9.11 11.94 0.83
C ASN A 76 -8.81 13.30 1.44
N PHE A 77 -7.85 14.01 0.86
CA PHE A 77 -7.37 15.30 1.32
C PHE A 77 -7.43 16.32 0.21
N LYS A 78 -7.94 17.52 0.50
CA LYS A 78 -7.80 18.66 -0.40
C LYS A 78 -6.43 19.29 -0.16
N ILE A 79 -5.69 19.55 -1.24
CA ILE A 79 -4.43 20.28 -1.19
C ILE A 79 -4.76 21.77 -1.07
N LEU A 80 -4.32 22.41 0.01
CA LEU A 80 -4.54 23.84 0.24
C LEU A 80 -3.37 24.67 -0.32
N GLU A 81 -2.15 24.21 -0.07
CA GLU A 81 -0.90 24.80 -0.53
C GLU A 81 0.06 23.66 -0.87
N SER A 82 0.88 23.82 -1.91
CA SER A 82 1.86 22.82 -2.30
C SER A 82 3.19 23.39 -2.78
N GLN A 83 4.27 22.74 -2.37
CA GLN A 83 5.61 22.92 -2.90
C GLN A 83 6.15 21.55 -3.31
N TRP A 84 6.23 21.32 -4.62
CA TRP A 84 6.72 20.07 -5.19
C TRP A 84 8.19 20.19 -5.58
N LEU A 85 8.99 19.19 -5.24
CA LEU A 85 10.43 19.18 -5.49
C LEU A 85 10.78 18.90 -6.95
N HIS A 86 10.05 17.97 -7.58
CA HIS A 86 10.40 17.42 -8.89
C HIS A 86 9.37 17.69 -9.98
N LYS A 87 8.95 18.95 -10.17
CA LYS A 87 7.94 19.28 -11.19
C LYS A 87 8.40 18.95 -12.61
N ASP A 88 9.64 19.29 -12.92
CA ASP A 88 10.18 19.25 -14.29
C ASP A 88 11.24 18.15 -14.50
N ASP A 89 11.78 17.57 -13.42
CA ASP A 89 12.93 16.65 -13.45
C ASP A 89 12.66 15.28 -12.82
N TYR A 90 11.40 14.93 -12.54
CA TYR A 90 11.05 13.69 -11.83
C TYR A 90 11.63 12.43 -12.49
N TYR A 91 11.64 12.36 -13.82
CA TYR A 91 12.26 11.24 -14.53
C TYR A 91 13.77 11.13 -14.25
N GLU A 92 14.48 12.27 -14.21
CA GLU A 92 15.90 12.31 -13.90
C GLU A 92 16.18 11.98 -12.43
N TYR A 93 15.29 12.40 -11.51
CA TYR A 93 15.33 11.97 -10.12
C TYR A 93 15.16 10.45 -9.98
N ILE A 94 14.18 9.84 -10.66
CA ILE A 94 14.02 8.37 -10.61
C ILE A 94 15.24 7.66 -11.22
N LYS A 95 15.81 8.20 -12.30
CA LYS A 95 17.08 7.69 -12.86
C LYS A 95 18.26 7.85 -11.90
N SER A 96 18.29 8.88 -11.05
CA SER A 96 19.35 9.01 -10.05
C SER A 96 19.27 7.90 -9.00
N ILE A 97 18.06 7.53 -8.57
CA ILE A 97 17.85 6.38 -7.67
C ILE A 97 18.37 5.08 -8.31
N LEU A 98 18.04 4.85 -9.59
CA LEU A 98 18.56 3.70 -10.34
C LEU A 98 20.09 3.69 -10.39
N LYS A 99 20.70 4.85 -10.67
CA LYS A 99 22.14 5.00 -10.75
C LYS A 99 22.84 4.80 -9.40
N GLU A 100 22.20 5.14 -8.30
CA GLU A 100 22.74 4.85 -6.96
C GLU A 100 22.80 3.34 -6.67
N MET A 101 21.82 2.57 -7.15
CA MET A 101 21.81 1.10 -7.00
C MET A 101 22.67 0.39 -8.04
N ASN A 102 22.73 0.92 -9.26
CA ASN A 102 23.48 0.39 -10.39
C ASN A 102 24.33 1.49 -11.05
N PRO A 103 25.48 1.85 -10.44
CA PRO A 103 26.31 2.97 -10.91
C PRO A 103 26.83 2.83 -12.34
N GLU A 104 27.01 1.59 -12.80
CA GLU A 104 27.49 1.27 -14.15
C GLU A 104 26.38 1.30 -15.20
N MET A 105 25.11 1.35 -14.78
CA MET A 105 23.92 1.29 -15.63
C MET A 105 23.95 0.09 -16.58
N GLN A 106 24.43 -1.06 -16.11
CA GLN A 106 24.52 -2.31 -16.87
C GLN A 106 23.29 -3.19 -16.65
N ASN A 107 22.99 -4.06 -17.62
CA ASN A 107 21.86 -5.00 -17.55
C ASN A 107 20.49 -4.35 -17.33
N ILE A 108 20.31 -3.10 -17.78
CA ILE A 108 19.02 -2.42 -17.73
C ILE A 108 18.05 -3.11 -18.69
N TYR A 109 16.99 -3.67 -18.12
CA TYR A 109 15.95 -4.36 -18.86
C TYR A 109 15.21 -3.38 -19.77
N LYS A 110 14.98 -3.83 -21.01
CA LYS A 110 14.18 -3.10 -22.00
C LYS A 110 13.17 -4.05 -22.61
N THR A 111 11.89 -3.76 -22.40
CA THR A 111 10.80 -4.59 -22.91
C THR A 111 10.84 -4.57 -24.43
N THR A 112 10.94 -5.75 -25.05
CA THR A 112 10.98 -5.85 -26.50
C THR A 112 9.58 -5.83 -27.11
N LYS A 113 9.45 -5.40 -28.37
CA LYS A 113 8.17 -5.44 -29.10
C LYS A 113 7.57 -6.86 -29.14
N ARG A 114 8.42 -7.88 -29.28
CA ARG A 114 8.01 -9.29 -29.27
C ARG A 114 7.38 -9.70 -27.95
N GLU A 115 7.90 -9.21 -26.83
CA GLU A 115 7.30 -9.47 -25.51
C GLU A 115 5.95 -8.80 -25.39
N ILE A 116 5.84 -7.51 -25.76
CA ILE A 116 4.56 -6.78 -25.76
C ILE A 116 3.49 -7.53 -26.56
N GLU A 117 3.79 -7.88 -27.82
CA GLU A 117 2.88 -8.63 -28.70
C GLU A 117 2.49 -10.00 -28.12
N LYS A 118 3.42 -10.67 -27.42
CA LYS A 118 3.14 -11.96 -26.75
C LYS A 118 2.16 -11.77 -25.59
N LEU A 119 2.34 -10.74 -24.77
CA LEU A 119 1.47 -10.46 -23.62
C LEU A 119 0.07 -10.03 -24.05
N GLU A 120 -0.03 -9.17 -25.06
CA GLU A 120 -1.30 -8.78 -25.67
C GLU A 120 -2.07 -9.99 -26.22
N LYS A 121 -1.39 -10.88 -26.95
CA LYS A 121 -2.00 -12.11 -27.47
C LYS A 121 -2.54 -13.01 -26.37
N LEU A 122 -1.85 -13.07 -25.24
CA LEU A 122 -2.24 -13.87 -24.08
C LEU A 122 -3.24 -13.14 -23.17
N LYS A 123 -3.51 -11.85 -23.42
CA LYS A 123 -4.34 -10.97 -22.58
C LYS A 123 -3.88 -10.95 -21.12
N VAL A 124 -2.57 -10.91 -20.92
CA VAL A 124 -1.95 -10.82 -19.59
C VAL A 124 -1.16 -9.54 -19.47
N SER A 125 -1.25 -8.91 -18.30
CA SER A 125 -0.34 -7.84 -17.87
C SER A 125 0.39 -8.32 -16.63
N PHE A 126 1.62 -7.83 -16.44
CA PHE A 126 2.38 -8.11 -15.24
C PHE A 126 2.38 -6.88 -14.34
N MET A 127 2.18 -7.12 -13.06
CA MET A 127 2.43 -6.14 -12.01
C MET A 127 3.80 -6.45 -11.41
N ALA A 128 4.63 -5.43 -11.23
CA ALA A 128 5.75 -5.54 -10.32
C ALA A 128 5.18 -5.21 -8.93
N ASN A 129 4.92 -6.23 -8.10
CA ASN A 129 4.43 -6.00 -6.74
C ASN A 129 5.66 -5.89 -5.83
N PRO A 130 6.03 -4.69 -5.37
CA PRO A 130 7.20 -4.54 -4.52
C PRO A 130 6.96 -5.25 -3.19
N ILE A 131 8.01 -5.90 -2.69
CA ILE A 131 8.02 -6.55 -1.38
C ILE A 131 9.02 -5.75 -0.56
N ASP A 132 8.53 -5.14 0.52
CA ASP A 132 9.42 -4.55 1.52
C ASP A 132 10.24 -5.66 2.14
N PHE A 133 11.51 -5.40 2.46
CA PHE A 133 12.33 -6.41 3.10
C PHE A 133 13.26 -5.79 4.13
N LYS A 134 13.64 -6.61 5.10
CA LYS A 134 14.76 -6.33 5.99
C LYS A 134 15.63 -7.57 6.16
N MET A 135 16.88 -7.35 6.57
CA MET A 135 17.81 -8.43 6.90
C MET A 135 17.44 -9.06 8.24
N LYS A 136 17.34 -10.39 8.30
CA LYS A 136 17.12 -11.13 9.57
C LYS A 136 18.37 -11.18 10.45
N GLY A 137 19.55 -11.08 9.85
CA GLY A 137 20.83 -11.10 10.55
C GLY A 137 21.93 -10.38 9.76
N GLN A 138 23.10 -10.27 10.37
CA GLN A 138 24.25 -9.57 9.79
C GLN A 138 24.96 -10.38 8.69
N PHE A 139 24.67 -11.67 8.56
CA PHE A 139 25.34 -12.57 7.63
C PHE A 139 24.34 -13.46 6.89
N GLY A 140 24.61 -13.69 5.60
CA GLY A 140 23.72 -14.41 4.68
C GLY A 140 22.76 -13.48 3.95
N TYR A 141 21.95 -14.04 3.05
CA TYR A 141 20.89 -13.33 2.33
C TYR A 141 19.52 -13.85 2.80
N ASP A 142 19.33 -13.81 4.12
CA ASP A 142 18.09 -14.22 4.77
C ASP A 142 17.24 -12.98 5.07
N LEU A 143 16.09 -12.91 4.41
CA LEU A 143 15.23 -11.75 4.37
C LEU A 143 13.93 -12.04 5.12
N SER A 144 13.43 -11.01 5.77
CA SER A 144 12.07 -10.94 6.27
C SER A 144 11.28 -10.13 5.26
N ASP A 145 10.33 -10.80 4.58
CA ASP A 145 9.47 -10.15 3.60
C ASP A 145 8.39 -9.34 4.35
N GLY A 146 7.95 -8.24 3.77
CA GLY A 146 7.05 -7.31 4.42
C GLY A 146 6.19 -6.49 3.46
N LYS A 147 5.35 -5.64 4.05
CA LYS A 147 4.40 -4.78 3.34
C LYS A 147 4.21 -3.46 4.06
N SER A 148 4.20 -2.38 3.29
CA SER A 148 4.11 -1.00 3.77
C SER A 148 2.73 -0.36 3.62
N TYR A 149 2.44 0.56 4.53
CA TYR A 149 1.18 1.30 4.61
C TYR A 149 1.45 2.74 5.04
N PHE A 150 0.66 3.68 4.53
CA PHE A 150 0.81 5.11 4.85
C PHE A 150 0.44 5.43 6.30
N ILE A 151 1.15 6.41 6.87
CA ILE A 151 0.86 7.02 8.17
C ILE A 151 1.41 8.45 8.23
N PHE A 152 0.85 9.28 9.11
CA PHE A 152 1.46 10.56 9.47
C PHE A 152 2.24 10.44 10.78
N ARG A 153 3.46 10.97 10.80
CA ARG A 153 4.34 11.01 11.95
C ARG A 153 4.78 12.44 12.24
N LYS A 154 4.60 12.91 13.46
CA LYS A 154 5.15 14.21 13.86
C LYS A 154 6.68 14.18 13.81
N SER A 155 7.27 15.27 13.34
CA SER A 155 8.71 15.49 13.53
C SER A 155 9.03 15.64 15.02
N ASP A 156 10.28 15.34 15.39
CA ASP A 156 10.77 15.50 16.77
C ASP A 156 10.64 16.95 17.26
N ASN A 157 10.67 17.91 16.34
CA ASN A 157 10.55 19.34 16.60
C ASN A 157 9.14 19.90 16.30
N TYR A 158 8.10 19.06 16.23
CA TYR A 158 6.74 19.47 15.86
C TYR A 158 6.21 20.68 16.65
N SER A 159 6.56 20.80 17.93
CA SER A 159 6.12 21.93 18.77
C SER A 159 6.57 23.31 18.24
N SER A 160 7.71 23.38 17.54
CA SER A 160 8.22 24.62 16.96
C SER A 160 7.98 24.71 15.45
N SER A 161 8.10 23.61 14.71
CA SER A 161 8.03 23.61 13.24
C SER A 161 6.62 23.34 12.67
N LYS A 162 5.74 22.70 13.45
CA LYS A 162 4.48 22.10 12.96
C LYS A 162 4.67 21.12 11.80
N GLU A 163 5.85 20.55 11.64
CA GLU A 163 6.16 19.61 10.56
C GLU A 163 5.72 18.19 10.91
N ILE A 164 5.02 17.56 9.97
CA ILE A 164 4.55 16.18 10.04
C ILE A 164 5.01 15.47 8.77
N PHE A 165 5.66 14.33 8.91
CA PHE A 165 6.00 13.46 7.80
C PHE A 165 4.80 12.60 7.41
N LEU A 166 4.47 12.58 6.12
CA LEU A 166 3.66 11.54 5.52
C LEU A 166 4.61 10.47 4.99
N THR A 167 4.62 9.33 5.67
CA THR A 167 5.59 8.25 5.47
C THR A 167 4.87 6.90 5.47
N CYS A 168 5.64 5.81 5.37
CA CYS A 168 5.13 4.46 5.51
C CYS A 168 5.66 3.80 6.78
N TYR A 169 4.83 2.96 7.39
CA TYR A 169 5.33 1.88 8.25
C TYR A 169 5.29 0.57 7.45
N ALA A 170 6.31 -0.26 7.61
CA ALA A 170 6.40 -1.59 7.01
C ALA A 170 6.27 -2.65 8.10
N ILE A 171 5.37 -3.62 7.90
CA ILE A 171 5.23 -4.79 8.76
C ILE A 171 5.96 -5.95 8.09
N TYR A 172 6.71 -6.73 8.85
CA TYR A 172 7.49 -7.86 8.34
C TYR A 172 6.97 -9.22 8.85
N ASP A 173 7.39 -10.30 8.19
CA ASP A 173 6.99 -11.69 8.50
C ASP A 173 7.34 -12.15 9.92
N ASP A 174 8.28 -11.46 10.57
CA ASP A 174 8.69 -11.68 11.96
C ASP A 174 7.95 -10.79 12.97
N GLU A 175 6.83 -10.19 12.56
CA GLU A 175 5.91 -9.37 13.36
C GLU A 175 6.49 -8.04 13.85
N THR A 176 7.69 -7.68 13.39
CA THR A 176 8.27 -6.37 13.67
C THR A 176 7.80 -5.32 12.66
N ILE A 177 7.98 -4.05 13.04
CA ILE A 177 7.53 -2.90 12.27
C ILE A 177 8.68 -1.90 12.13
N SER A 178 8.94 -1.38 10.93
CA SER A 178 9.81 -0.22 10.74
C SER A 178 9.01 0.97 10.19
N ILE A 179 9.56 2.17 10.28
CA ILE A 179 8.98 3.39 9.70
C ILE A 179 10.05 4.00 8.80
N TYR A 180 9.74 4.32 7.54
CA TYR A 180 10.77 4.63 6.53
C TYR A 180 11.71 5.80 6.88
N ASN A 181 11.25 6.77 7.68
CA ASN A 181 12.06 7.93 8.07
C ASN A 181 12.76 7.74 9.42
N ASP A 182 13.04 6.49 9.78
CA ASP A 182 13.58 6.08 11.07
C ASP A 182 14.25 4.71 10.99
N ASP A 183 15.41 4.57 11.61
CA ASP A 183 16.20 3.34 11.61
C ASP A 183 15.78 2.34 12.71
N ASN A 184 14.80 2.70 13.55
CA ASN A 184 14.32 1.86 14.63
C ASN A 184 13.37 0.75 14.16
N ILE A 185 13.41 -0.36 14.90
CA ILE A 185 12.46 -1.48 14.77
C ILE A 185 11.53 -1.45 15.98
N TYR A 186 10.24 -1.57 15.72
CA TYR A 186 9.15 -1.43 16.67
C TYR A 186 8.36 -2.73 16.79
N SER A 187 7.82 -2.96 17.99
CA SER A 187 6.74 -3.92 18.21
C SER A 187 5.38 -3.27 17.97
N PHE A 188 4.32 -4.08 17.91
CA PHE A 188 2.96 -3.55 17.85
C PHE A 188 2.59 -2.69 19.08
N ASP A 189 3.10 -3.04 20.27
CA ASP A 189 2.85 -2.25 21.47
C ASP A 189 3.56 -0.90 21.43
N ASP A 190 4.74 -0.80 20.81
CA ASP A 190 5.38 0.48 20.55
C ASP A 190 4.53 1.36 19.64
N ILE A 191 3.99 0.79 18.55
CA ILE A 191 3.08 1.52 17.65
C ILE A 191 1.82 2.01 18.39
N LYS A 192 1.22 1.19 19.27
CA LYS A 192 0.10 1.62 20.14
C LYS A 192 0.51 2.83 20.98
N ASN A 193 1.66 2.75 21.64
CA ASN A 193 2.19 3.82 22.49
C ASN A 193 2.42 5.12 21.68
N MET A 194 2.94 5.02 20.45
CA MET A 194 3.13 6.18 19.57
C MET A 194 1.80 6.84 19.20
N PHE A 195 0.75 6.06 18.93
CA PHE A 195 -0.60 6.61 18.72
C PHE A 195 -1.19 7.22 19.99
N GLU A 196 -0.88 6.70 21.18
CA GLU A 196 -1.31 7.27 22.48
C GLU A 196 -0.65 8.61 22.76
N LYS A 197 0.64 8.73 22.46
CA LYS A 197 1.40 9.97 22.60
C LYS A 197 1.12 10.98 21.47
N ASN A 198 0.31 10.61 20.47
CA ASN A 198 0.07 11.38 19.24
C ASN A 198 1.34 11.69 18.45
N GLU A 199 2.33 10.79 18.50
CA GLU A 199 3.51 10.80 17.62
C GLU A 199 3.12 10.31 16.22
N LEU A 200 2.32 9.23 16.17
CA LEU A 200 1.61 8.78 14.97
C LEU A 200 0.18 9.27 14.98
N LEU A 201 -0.30 9.68 13.81
CA LEU A 201 -1.65 10.18 13.60
C LEU A 201 -2.17 9.85 12.19
N LEU A 202 -3.49 9.97 12.02
CA LEU A 202 -4.17 9.71 10.75
C LEU A 202 -4.56 11.00 10.03
N TYR A 203 -4.83 12.06 10.79
CA TYR A 203 -5.38 13.29 10.26
C TYR A 203 -4.60 14.47 10.84
N PRO A 204 -3.71 15.10 10.04
CA PRO A 204 -3.06 16.33 10.46
C PRO A 204 -4.05 17.49 10.55
N LYS A 205 -3.64 18.57 11.21
CA LYS A 205 -4.37 19.84 11.25
C LYS A 205 -4.11 20.64 9.97
N GLU A 206 -5.01 21.57 9.66
CA GLU A 206 -4.89 22.40 8.45
C GLU A 206 -3.68 23.35 8.48
N ASP A 207 -3.18 23.71 9.68
CA ASP A 207 -1.98 24.53 9.86
C ASP A 207 -0.67 23.71 9.91
N ASP A 208 -0.75 22.38 9.91
CA ASP A 208 0.44 21.51 9.90
C ASP A 208 1.08 21.52 8.50
N THR A 209 2.42 21.52 8.48
CA THR A 209 3.20 21.38 7.24
C THR A 209 3.51 19.91 7.02
N ILE A 210 2.93 19.33 5.98
CA ILE A 210 3.10 17.92 5.63
C ILE A 210 4.31 17.77 4.74
N ILE A 211 5.25 16.92 5.13
CA ILE A 211 6.45 16.61 4.36
C ILE A 211 6.30 15.20 3.79
N ILE A 212 6.38 15.09 2.47
CA ILE A 212 6.59 13.82 1.78
C ILE A 212 8.03 13.86 1.29
N GLU A 213 8.88 13.05 1.91
CA GLU A 213 10.32 13.05 1.64
C GLU A 213 10.60 12.88 0.14
N ASN A 214 11.50 13.72 -0.36
CA ASN A 214 11.90 13.78 -1.77
C ASN A 214 10.74 13.95 -2.77
N LEU A 215 9.57 14.44 -2.35
CA LEU A 215 8.45 14.72 -3.25
C LEU A 215 7.82 16.09 -3.03
N ALA A 216 7.39 16.41 -1.80
CA ALA A 216 6.65 17.64 -1.55
C ALA A 216 6.63 18.14 -0.10
N LYS A 217 6.33 19.43 0.04
CA LYS A 217 5.75 20.02 1.26
C LYS A 217 4.33 20.51 0.96
N LEU A 218 3.35 20.12 1.77
CA LEU A 218 1.92 20.35 1.51
C LEU A 218 1.20 20.90 2.76
N LYS A 219 0.11 21.63 2.54
CA LYS A 219 -0.96 21.78 3.53
C LYS A 219 -2.19 21.02 3.07
N LEU A 220 -2.74 20.19 3.96
CA LEU A 220 -3.83 19.28 3.62
C LEU A 220 -5.05 19.51 4.50
N LYS A 221 -6.24 19.46 3.88
CA LYS A 221 -7.53 19.45 4.59
C LYS A 221 -8.23 18.10 4.37
N PRO A 222 -8.49 17.29 5.41
CA PRO A 222 -9.26 16.07 5.26
C PRO A 222 -10.66 16.36 4.72
N THR A 223 -11.04 15.69 3.64
CA THR A 223 -12.39 15.76 3.03
C THR A 223 -13.19 14.50 3.29
N ILE A 224 -12.55 13.34 3.26
CA ILE A 224 -13.15 12.05 3.64
C ILE A 224 -12.16 11.32 4.54
N LYS A 225 -12.67 10.77 5.64
CA LYS A 225 -11.91 10.01 6.64
C LYS A 225 -12.32 8.54 6.52
N TYR A 226 -11.41 7.66 6.12
CA TYR A 226 -11.72 6.24 5.92
C TYR A 226 -11.66 5.45 7.23
N THR A 227 -10.75 5.82 8.13
CA THR A 227 -10.50 5.09 9.36
C THR A 227 -10.40 6.00 10.59
N ASN A 228 -10.21 5.44 11.77
CA ASN A 228 -9.91 6.16 13.00
C ASN A 228 -8.84 5.40 13.79
N LYS A 229 -8.29 5.99 14.85
CA LYS A 229 -7.20 5.37 15.61
C LYS A 229 -7.51 3.93 16.05
N LYS A 230 -8.72 3.67 16.54
CA LYS A 230 -9.12 2.33 17.02
C LYS A 230 -9.17 1.33 15.86
N GLU A 231 -9.81 1.69 14.75
CA GLU A 231 -9.90 0.81 13.58
C GLU A 231 -8.54 0.63 12.90
N LYS A 232 -7.68 1.65 12.87
CA LYS A 232 -6.32 1.54 12.32
C LYS A 232 -5.43 0.61 13.15
N LEU A 233 -5.50 0.67 14.48
CA LEU A 233 -4.74 -0.26 15.32
C LEU A 233 -5.21 -1.70 15.11
N LYS A 234 -6.51 -1.91 14.94
CA LYS A 234 -7.08 -3.21 14.60
C LYS A 234 -6.60 -3.69 13.22
N GLU A 235 -6.61 -2.81 12.23
CA GLU A 235 -6.06 -3.06 10.89
C GLU A 235 -4.59 -3.47 10.94
N ILE A 236 -3.76 -2.77 11.72
CA ILE A 236 -2.35 -3.11 11.91
C ILE A 236 -2.20 -4.50 12.52
N GLU A 237 -2.97 -4.83 13.56
CA GLU A 237 -2.93 -6.15 14.19
C GLU A 237 -3.28 -7.29 13.21
N GLU A 238 -4.31 -7.10 12.37
CA GLU A 238 -4.71 -8.09 11.38
C GLU A 238 -3.71 -8.21 10.23
N ASN A 239 -3.10 -7.09 9.80
CA ASN A 239 -2.00 -7.12 8.83
C ASN A 239 -0.77 -7.87 9.37
N ILE A 240 -0.44 -7.73 10.67
CA ILE A 240 0.64 -8.51 11.30
C ILE A 240 0.34 -10.00 11.21
N LYS A 241 -0.90 -10.42 11.49
CA LYS A 241 -1.31 -11.83 11.37
C LYS A 241 -1.17 -12.31 9.92
N GLU A 242 -1.71 -11.56 8.97
CA GLU A 242 -1.64 -11.88 7.53
C GLU A 242 -0.18 -12.08 7.07
N ILE A 243 0.68 -11.10 7.34
CA ILE A 243 2.07 -11.07 6.86
C ILE A 243 2.93 -12.15 7.54
N SER A 244 2.65 -12.45 8.81
CA SER A 244 3.32 -13.57 9.53
C SER A 244 2.72 -14.94 9.22
N GLY A 245 1.75 -15.04 8.31
CA GLY A 245 1.12 -16.30 7.89
C GLY A 245 0.17 -16.92 8.92
N LYS A 246 -0.32 -16.13 9.87
CA LYS A 246 -1.33 -16.54 10.87
C LYS A 246 -2.74 -16.26 10.33
N GLU A 247 -3.72 -17.06 10.74
CA GLU A 247 -5.14 -16.82 10.42
C GLU A 247 -5.55 -15.44 10.98
N ASN A 248 -5.95 -14.53 10.09
CA ASN A 248 -6.44 -13.22 10.47
C ASN A 248 -7.98 -13.23 10.56
N ALA A 249 -8.58 -12.11 11.00
CA ALA A 249 -10.02 -11.96 11.12
C ALA A 249 -10.76 -12.10 9.78
N PHE A 250 -10.10 -11.77 8.66
CA PHE A 250 -10.66 -11.85 7.33
C PHE A 250 -10.83 -13.31 6.89
N ASP A 251 -9.77 -14.11 7.02
CA ASP A 251 -9.77 -15.56 6.77
C ASP A 251 -10.80 -16.27 7.64
N TYR A 252 -10.82 -15.92 8.92
CA TYR A 252 -11.77 -16.49 9.88
C TYR A 252 -13.23 -16.14 9.53
N ALA A 253 -13.50 -14.90 9.11
CA ALA A 253 -14.84 -14.49 8.68
C ALA A 253 -15.30 -15.25 7.42
N ILE A 254 -14.42 -15.43 6.43
CA ILE A 254 -14.71 -16.22 5.21
C ILE A 254 -15.01 -17.67 5.58
N LYS A 255 -14.22 -18.26 6.48
CA LYS A 255 -14.42 -19.62 6.98
C LYS A 255 -15.77 -19.78 7.69
N CYS A 256 -16.13 -18.85 8.58
CA CYS A 256 -17.44 -18.84 9.24
C CYS A 256 -18.58 -18.67 8.22
N TYR A 257 -18.38 -17.85 7.19
CA TYR A 257 -19.36 -17.64 6.12
C TYR A 257 -19.60 -18.93 5.34
N HIS A 258 -18.54 -19.61 4.88
CA HIS A 258 -18.67 -20.92 4.23
C HIS A 258 -19.32 -21.96 5.14
N ASN A 259 -18.96 -22.00 6.42
CA ASN A 259 -19.56 -22.91 7.38
C ASN A 259 -21.07 -22.65 7.55
N TYR A 260 -21.50 -21.38 7.58
CA TYR A 260 -22.92 -21.04 7.60
C TYR A 260 -23.63 -21.46 6.30
N LEU A 261 -23.01 -21.30 5.13
CA LEU A 261 -23.61 -21.72 3.85
C LEU A 261 -23.82 -23.24 3.78
N VAL A 262 -22.89 -24.02 4.32
CA VAL A 262 -22.99 -25.49 4.35
C VAL A 262 -23.95 -25.97 5.44
N TYR A 263 -23.90 -25.35 6.63
CA TYR A 263 -24.70 -25.72 7.79
C TYR A 263 -25.45 -24.51 8.38
N PRO A 264 -26.55 -24.05 7.75
CA PRO A 264 -27.29 -22.89 8.24
C PRO A 264 -27.90 -23.17 9.62
N SER A 265 -27.49 -22.41 10.63
CA SER A 265 -28.03 -22.48 11.99
C SER A 265 -27.89 -21.12 12.69
N ASP A 266 -28.69 -20.89 13.74
CA ASP A 266 -28.56 -19.68 14.56
C ASP A 266 -27.18 -19.59 15.23
N TYR A 267 -26.61 -20.74 15.61
CA TYR A 267 -25.26 -20.82 16.18
C TYR A 267 -24.19 -20.36 15.16
N ASN A 268 -24.21 -20.91 13.94
CA ASN A 268 -23.25 -20.53 12.91
C ASN A 268 -23.45 -19.09 12.43
N ARG A 269 -24.68 -18.55 12.51
CA ARG A 269 -24.94 -17.13 12.23
C ARG A 269 -24.28 -16.23 13.26
N GLU A 270 -24.40 -16.55 14.56
CA GLU A 270 -23.78 -15.72 15.61
C GLU A 270 -22.24 -15.81 15.54
N LEU A 271 -21.68 -16.99 15.28
CA LEU A 271 -20.23 -17.12 15.03
C LEU A 271 -19.76 -16.25 13.84
N LEU A 272 -20.53 -16.25 12.74
CA LEU A 272 -20.24 -15.39 11.60
C LEU A 272 -20.34 -13.91 11.96
N LYS A 273 -21.32 -13.51 12.78
CA LYS A 273 -21.47 -12.13 13.24
C LYS A 273 -20.27 -11.69 14.07
N GLU A 274 -19.84 -12.50 15.03
CA GLU A 274 -18.65 -12.23 15.84
C GLU A 274 -17.38 -12.12 14.98
N ALA A 275 -17.21 -13.03 14.01
CA ALA A 275 -16.07 -13.01 13.08
C ALA A 275 -16.09 -11.75 12.18
N TYR A 276 -17.24 -11.43 11.61
CA TYR A 276 -17.44 -10.25 10.76
C TYR A 276 -17.18 -8.95 11.53
N GLU A 277 -17.63 -8.84 12.78
CA GLU A 277 -17.40 -7.65 13.58
C GLU A 277 -15.93 -7.51 14.04
N LYS A 278 -15.18 -8.62 14.09
CA LYS A 278 -13.72 -8.63 14.26
C LYS A 278 -12.94 -8.17 13.02
N VAL A 279 -13.52 -8.06 11.84
CA VAL A 279 -12.84 -7.42 10.69
C VAL A 279 -12.89 -5.88 10.87
N PRO A 280 -11.81 -5.12 10.59
CA PRO A 280 -11.83 -3.65 10.59
C PRO A 280 -12.96 -3.10 9.71
N LYS A 281 -13.68 -2.10 10.20
CA LYS A 281 -14.95 -1.68 9.60
C LYS A 281 -14.82 -1.27 8.13
N HIS A 282 -13.76 -0.57 7.76
CA HIS A 282 -13.52 -0.11 6.39
C HIS A 282 -13.04 -1.23 5.46
N GLU A 283 -12.59 -2.36 6.00
CA GLU A 283 -12.12 -3.51 5.21
C GLU A 283 -13.20 -4.56 4.96
N ARG A 284 -14.28 -4.55 5.75
CA ARG A 284 -15.39 -5.51 5.61
C ARG A 284 -15.93 -5.60 4.19
N MET A 285 -15.97 -4.47 3.46
CA MET A 285 -16.44 -4.42 2.08
C MET A 285 -15.65 -5.32 1.12
N PHE A 286 -14.44 -5.72 1.48
CA PHE A 286 -13.61 -6.63 0.69
C PHE A 286 -13.89 -8.11 0.96
N LEU A 287 -14.73 -8.47 1.96
CA LEU A 287 -15.06 -9.86 2.29
C LEU A 287 -15.84 -10.60 1.19
N GLY A 288 -16.48 -9.89 0.27
CA GLY A 288 -17.10 -10.46 -0.92
C GLY A 288 -16.47 -9.97 -2.20
N ASN A 289 -17.17 -10.18 -3.32
CA ASN A 289 -16.70 -9.75 -4.64
C ASN A 289 -16.89 -8.23 -4.85
N MET A 290 -16.38 -7.70 -5.96
CA MET A 290 -16.44 -6.27 -6.28
C MET A 290 -17.87 -5.71 -6.41
N ASP A 291 -18.84 -6.53 -6.80
CA ASP A 291 -20.22 -6.12 -7.05
C ASP A 291 -21.04 -6.14 -5.76
N ASP A 292 -20.97 -7.25 -5.03
CA ASP A 292 -21.78 -7.55 -3.85
C ASP A 292 -21.15 -7.04 -2.56
N LYS A 293 -19.83 -6.83 -2.52
CA LYS A 293 -19.08 -6.43 -1.33
C LYS A 293 -19.44 -7.32 -0.13
N ASP A 294 -19.73 -6.72 1.03
CA ASP A 294 -20.16 -7.41 2.25
C ASP A 294 -21.68 -7.61 2.36
N SER A 295 -22.44 -7.39 1.28
CA SER A 295 -23.91 -7.39 1.35
C SER A 295 -24.47 -8.74 1.82
N ASP A 296 -23.93 -9.86 1.34
CA ASP A 296 -24.43 -11.18 1.73
C ASP A 296 -24.09 -11.52 3.19
N PHE A 297 -22.91 -11.12 3.67
CA PHE A 297 -22.54 -11.20 5.09
C PHE A 297 -23.56 -10.44 5.93
N ARG A 298 -23.83 -9.18 5.57
CA ARG A 298 -24.79 -8.34 6.29
C ARG A 298 -26.22 -8.89 6.23
N ARG A 299 -26.62 -9.46 5.08
CA ARG A 299 -27.94 -10.10 4.92
C ARG A 299 -28.10 -11.26 5.89
N ILE A 300 -27.12 -12.16 5.93
CA ILE A 300 -27.15 -13.34 6.82
C ILE A 300 -27.19 -12.90 8.29
N ILE A 301 -26.37 -11.92 8.66
CA ILE A 301 -26.18 -11.51 10.05
C ILE A 301 -27.35 -10.65 10.57
N TYR A 302 -27.75 -9.63 9.82
CA TYR A 302 -28.65 -8.57 10.30
C TYR A 302 -30.06 -8.64 9.71
N THR A 303 -30.26 -9.30 8.56
CA THR A 303 -31.59 -9.46 7.93
C THR A 303 -31.83 -10.90 7.46
N PRO A 304 -31.76 -11.91 8.36
CA PRO A 304 -31.77 -13.33 7.98
C PRO A 304 -33.07 -13.78 7.27
N ASN A 305 -34.15 -13.02 7.43
CA ASN A 305 -35.44 -13.31 6.79
C ASN A 305 -35.47 -12.93 5.29
N ILE A 306 -34.49 -12.15 4.82
CA ILE A 306 -34.37 -11.77 3.41
C ILE A 306 -33.59 -12.86 2.68
N LYS A 307 -34.25 -13.53 1.73
CA LYS A 307 -33.61 -14.54 0.87
C LYS A 307 -32.73 -13.86 -0.18
N ARG A 308 -31.69 -14.57 -0.61
CA ARG A 308 -30.84 -14.15 -1.72
C ARG A 308 -31.68 -14.16 -3.00
N GLU A 309 -31.73 -13.04 -3.72
CA GLU A 309 -32.23 -13.05 -5.11
C GLU A 309 -31.18 -13.80 -5.94
N VAL A 310 -31.64 -14.80 -6.69
CA VAL A 310 -30.79 -15.74 -7.46
C VAL A 310 -30.86 -15.42 -8.94
#